data_AF-A0A1Y3AQE1-F1
#
_entry.id   AF-A0A1Y3AQE1-F1
#
_cell.length_a   1.000
_cell.length_b   1.000
_cell.length_c   1.000
_cell.angle_alpha   90.00
_cell.angle_beta   90.00
_cell.angle_gamma   90.00
#
_symmetry.space_group_name_H-M   'P 1'
#
loop_
_entity.id
_entity.type
_entity.pdbx_description
1 polymer ?
#
loop_
_entity_poly.entity_id
_entity_poly.type
_entity_poly.pdbx_seq_one_letter_code
_entity_poly.pdbx_strand_id
1 'polypeptide(L)'
;MRMHTFGEKPTAFQLEAGGDYYYIGSEVGNYLRMFRGSLYKKFPSLWRRLVTVDERKRINQLGLGAHSLATNITLLKATEVDEIFAGNDEKYKAVSISTEPSVQRESKQKRPNWAPSLPNTSHHLDAVPCSTSIARNRIGHKRVRTFPLLYDDLDSSLVHENSLQQEVLIPIRLDMEIDGHKLRDTFTWNKN
;
A
#
# COMPACT_ATOMS: atom_id res chain seq x y z
N MET A 1 3.23 0.40 13.21
CA MET A 1 3.35 0.92 11.83
C MET A 1 3.99 2.30 11.92
N ARG A 2 5.21 2.52 11.41
CA ARG A 2 5.84 3.85 11.46
C ARG A 2 5.07 4.80 10.55
N MET A 3 4.68 5.98 11.04
CA MET A 3 4.04 6.99 10.21
C MET A 3 4.98 7.40 9.07
N HIS A 4 4.48 7.38 7.84
CA HIS A 4 5.21 7.90 6.69
C HIS A 4 5.16 9.43 6.73
N THR A 5 6.33 10.03 6.92
CA THR A 5 6.53 11.48 6.94
C THR A 5 7.18 11.95 5.65
N PHE A 6 6.94 13.20 5.24
CA PHE A 6 7.38 13.74 3.97
C PHE A 6 7.89 15.17 4.10
N GLY A 7 9.08 15.44 3.55
CA GLY A 7 9.70 16.77 3.61
C GLY A 7 10.33 17.07 4.97
N GLU A 8 10.59 18.36 5.22
CA GLU A 8 11.15 18.83 6.49
C GLU A 8 10.12 18.77 7.61
N LYS A 9 10.56 18.37 8.81
CA LYS A 9 9.70 18.36 10.00
C LYS A 9 9.28 19.80 10.31
N PRO A 10 7.98 20.09 10.50
CA PRO A 10 7.51 21.40 10.92
C PRO A 10 8.22 21.85 12.20
N THR A 11 8.44 23.16 12.34
CA THR A 11 9.08 23.74 13.53
C THR A 11 8.02 24.20 14.52
N ALA A 12 8.14 23.77 15.78
CA ALA A 12 7.26 24.25 16.84
C ALA A 12 7.64 25.68 17.20
N PHE A 13 6.65 26.53 17.46
CA PHE A 13 6.88 27.91 17.85
C PHE A 13 6.00 28.29 19.04
N GLN A 14 6.40 29.35 19.72
CA GLN A 14 5.71 29.88 20.90
C GLN A 14 5.07 31.22 20.55
N LEU A 15 3.84 31.44 21.01
CA LEU A 15 3.11 32.69 20.77
C LEU A 15 3.31 33.73 21.87
N GLU A 16 3.66 33.28 23.08
CA GLU A 16 3.85 34.08 24.29
C GLU A 16 5.08 33.60 25.04
N ALA A 17 5.86 34.50 25.62
CA ALA A 17 7.05 34.14 26.37
C ALA A 17 6.68 33.28 27.60
N GLY A 18 7.04 32.00 27.57
CA GLY A 18 6.69 31.02 28.62
C GLY A 18 5.35 30.30 28.42
N GLY A 19 4.64 30.53 27.32
CA GLY A 19 3.41 29.83 26.96
C GLY A 19 3.62 28.46 26.32
N ASP A 20 2.53 27.84 25.86
CA ASP A 20 2.59 26.55 25.15
C ASP A 20 3.24 26.68 23.76
N TYR A 21 3.82 25.57 23.30
CA TYR A 21 4.30 25.42 21.94
C TYR A 21 3.18 24.96 21.01
N TYR A 22 3.18 25.49 19.78
CA TYR A 22 2.19 25.19 18.76
C TYR A 22 2.84 24.85 17.41
N TYR A 23 2.08 24.17 16.58
CA TYR A 23 2.35 23.93 15.17
C TYR A 23 1.29 24.55 14.28
N ILE A 24 1.67 24.90 13.05
CA ILE A 24 0.72 25.26 12.00
C ILE A 24 0.09 23.98 11.42
N GLY A 25 -1.22 23.87 11.50
CA GLY A 25 -1.95 22.66 11.06
C GLY A 25 -1.76 22.31 9.59
N SER A 26 -1.56 23.30 8.70
CA SER A 26 -1.26 23.04 7.29
C SER A 26 0.12 22.44 7.06
N GLU A 27 1.11 22.80 7.88
CA GLU A 27 2.47 22.23 7.78
C GLU A 27 2.48 20.78 8.28
N VAL A 28 1.84 20.52 9.42
CA VAL A 28 1.67 19.16 9.95
C VAL A 28 0.88 18.29 8.95
N GLY A 29 -0.19 18.83 8.37
CA GLY A 29 -0.95 18.15 7.33
C GLY A 29 -0.10 17.84 6.10
N ASN A 30 0.75 18.76 5.65
CA ASN A 30 1.66 18.54 4.52
C ASN A 30 2.70 17.46 4.85
N TYR A 31 3.33 17.55 6.02
CA TYR A 31 4.34 16.62 6.49
C TYR A 31 3.83 15.19 6.59
N LEU A 32 2.56 15.01 6.99
CA LEU A 32 1.92 13.70 7.10
C LEU A 32 1.12 13.29 5.85
N ARG A 33 1.18 14.08 4.77
CA ARG A 33 0.34 13.95 3.55
C ARG A 33 -1.16 13.83 3.83
N MET A 34 -1.62 14.47 4.89
CA MET A 34 -3.02 14.59 5.27
C MET A 34 -3.58 15.94 4.82
N PHE A 35 -3.92 16.02 3.54
CA PHE A 35 -4.43 17.23 2.90
C PHE A 35 -5.93 17.44 3.14
N ARG A 36 -6.39 18.68 2.92
CA ARG A 36 -7.82 19.05 2.84
C ARG A 36 -8.66 18.58 4.05
N GLY A 37 -8.09 18.70 5.25
CA GLY A 37 -8.78 18.36 6.49
C GLY A 37 -8.83 16.87 6.83
N SER A 38 -8.19 16.00 6.04
CA SER A 38 -8.05 14.58 6.38
C SER A 38 -7.32 14.36 7.71
N LEU A 39 -6.40 15.26 8.08
CA LEU A 39 -5.74 15.26 9.40
C LEU A 39 -6.77 15.30 10.53
N TYR A 40 -7.72 16.23 10.42
CA TYR A 40 -8.78 16.46 11.41
C TYR A 40 -9.87 15.38 11.39
N LYS A 41 -10.08 14.74 10.23
CA LYS A 41 -10.98 13.59 10.11
C LYS A 41 -10.39 12.33 10.74
N LYS A 42 -9.08 12.11 10.58
CA LYS A 42 -8.37 10.98 11.18
C LYS A 42 -8.20 11.15 12.68
N PHE A 43 -7.99 12.39 13.14
CA PHE A 43 -7.83 12.72 14.56
C PHE A 43 -8.92 13.69 15.03
N PRO A 44 -10.16 13.20 15.25
CA PRO A 44 -11.27 14.05 15.68
C PRO A 44 -11.01 14.69 17.05
N SER A 45 -10.29 13.99 17.93
CA SER A 45 -9.96 14.45 19.30
C SER A 45 -8.71 15.34 19.36
N LEU A 46 -8.09 15.67 18.23
CA LEU A 46 -6.94 16.56 18.18
C LEU A 46 -7.37 18.00 18.48
N TRP A 47 -6.72 18.63 19.46
CA TRP A 47 -6.95 20.03 19.78
C TRP A 47 -6.57 20.90 18.60
N ARG A 48 -7.49 21.80 18.22
CA ARG A 48 -7.25 22.78 17.17
C ARG A 48 -8.00 24.07 17.44
N ARG A 49 -7.40 25.19 17.05
CA ARG A 49 -7.97 26.53 17.22
C ARG A 49 -7.58 27.41 16.04
N LEU A 50 -8.46 28.32 15.64
CA LEU A 50 -8.11 29.38 14.69
C LEU A 50 -7.26 30.46 15.38
N VAL A 51 -6.22 30.91 14.69
CA VAL A 51 -5.33 32.00 15.13
C VAL A 51 -6.11 33.31 15.24
N THR A 52 -5.88 34.08 16.32
CA THR A 52 -6.45 35.43 16.48
C THR A 52 -5.67 36.47 15.67
N VAL A 53 -6.24 37.66 15.47
CA VAL A 53 -5.59 38.72 14.67
C VAL A 53 -4.24 39.15 15.27
N ASP A 54 -4.12 39.18 16.60
CA ASP A 54 -2.87 39.57 17.27
C ASP A 54 -1.81 38.48 17.20
N GLU A 55 -2.19 37.22 17.38
CA GLU A 55 -1.29 36.08 17.21
C GLU A 55 -0.78 36.00 15.77
N ARG A 56 -1.63 36.29 14.78
CA ARG A 56 -1.23 36.33 13.38
C ARG A 56 -0.10 37.33 13.11
N LYS A 57 -0.14 38.51 13.74
CA LYS A 57 0.95 39.49 13.62
C LYS A 57 2.27 38.92 14.16
N ARG A 58 2.23 38.17 15.26
CA ARG A 58 3.40 37.51 15.85
C ARG A 58 3.95 36.40 14.94
N ILE A 59 3.08 35.54 14.39
CA ILE A 59 3.50 34.47 13.48
C ILE A 59 4.18 35.06 12.22
N ASN A 60 3.65 36.16 11.68
CA ASN A 60 4.27 36.87 10.57
C ASN A 60 5.64 37.48 10.93
N GLN A 61 5.81 37.99 12.15
CA GLN A 61 7.10 38.50 12.63
C GLN A 61 8.14 37.39 12.82
N LEU A 62 7.70 36.19 13.21
CA LEU A 62 8.57 35.01 13.38
C LEU A 62 9.05 34.43 12.04
N GLY A 63 8.52 34.88 10.90
CA GLY A 63 8.98 34.46 9.58
C GLY A 63 8.76 32.97 9.30
N LEU A 64 7.69 32.38 9.87
CA LEU A 64 7.38 30.95 9.80
C LEU A 64 6.80 30.56 8.42
N GLY A 65 7.63 30.62 7.39
CA GLY A 65 7.39 30.07 6.06
C GLY A 65 6.18 30.65 5.30
N ALA A 66 5.92 30.07 4.12
CA ALA A 66 4.80 30.49 3.26
C ALA A 66 3.42 30.22 3.91
N HIS A 67 3.35 29.29 4.86
CA HIS A 67 2.10 28.91 5.53
C HIS A 67 1.63 29.95 6.57
N SER A 68 2.50 30.87 7.01
CA SER A 68 2.12 32.04 7.80
C SER A 68 1.25 33.04 7.03
N LEU A 69 1.33 33.05 5.69
CA LEU A 69 0.58 34.01 4.85
C LEU A 69 -0.87 33.59 4.59
N ALA A 70 -1.28 32.40 5.03
CA ALA A 70 -2.61 31.87 4.77
C ALA A 70 -3.71 32.64 5.52
N THR A 71 -4.86 32.87 4.87
CA THR A 71 -6.00 33.59 5.47
C THR A 71 -6.54 32.90 6.73
N ASN A 72 -6.59 31.56 6.73
CA ASN A 72 -7.11 30.78 7.85
C ASN A 72 -6.02 29.85 8.39
N ILE A 73 -5.32 30.30 9.44
CA ILE A 73 -4.28 29.51 10.12
C ILE A 73 -4.92 28.77 11.29
N THR A 74 -4.72 27.47 11.34
CA THR A 74 -5.13 26.62 12.45
C THR A 74 -3.92 26.23 13.27
N LEU A 75 -3.98 26.44 14.59
CA LEU A 75 -2.96 26.01 15.54
C LEU A 75 -3.29 24.62 16.05
N LEU A 76 -2.23 23.84 16.25
CA LEU A 76 -2.24 22.55 16.93
C LEU A 76 -1.28 22.61 18.13
N LYS A 77 -1.63 21.97 19.24
CA LYS A 77 -0.72 21.88 20.40
C LYS A 77 0.47 21.00 20.05
N ALA A 78 1.69 21.48 20.35
CA ALA A 78 2.90 20.72 20.05
C ALA A 78 2.93 19.38 20.79
N THR A 79 2.49 19.36 22.04
CA THR A 79 2.41 18.13 22.85
C THR A 79 1.62 17.02 22.15
N GLU A 80 0.50 17.35 21.52
CA GLU A 80 -0.35 16.36 20.86
C GLU A 80 0.22 15.91 19.51
N VAL A 81 0.80 16.85 18.76
CA VAL A 81 1.39 16.57 17.45
C VAL A 81 2.67 15.75 17.58
N ASP A 82 3.52 16.02 18.57
CA ASP A 82 4.73 15.24 18.80
C ASP A 82 4.42 13.81 19.22
N GLU A 83 3.33 13.59 19.97
CA GLU A 83 2.85 12.23 20.24
C GLU A 83 2.39 11.50 18.97
N ILE A 84 1.76 12.22 18.03
CA ILE A 84 1.41 11.66 16.72
C ILE A 84 2.67 11.31 15.92
N PHE A 85 3.68 12.17 15.93
CA PHE A 85 4.96 11.90 15.27
C PHE A 85 5.71 10.71 15.88
N ALA A 86 5.59 10.50 17.20
CA ALA A 86 6.14 9.34 17.89
C ALA A 86 5.36 8.04 17.62
N GLY A 87 4.17 8.13 17.01
CA GLY A 87 3.30 6.98 16.72
C GLY A 87 2.35 6.60 17.86
N ASN A 88 2.21 7.44 18.89
CA ASN A 88 1.28 7.27 19.99
C ASN A 88 -0.06 7.97 19.68
N ASP A 89 -0.59 7.76 18.47
CA ASP A 89 -1.71 8.54 17.94
C ASP A 89 -3.10 7.94 18.22
N GLU A 90 -3.16 6.73 18.79
CA GLU A 90 -4.40 5.98 19.06
C GLU A 90 -5.43 6.76 19.88
N LYS A 91 -4.98 7.48 20.91
CA LYS A 91 -5.86 8.27 21.78
C LYS A 91 -6.56 9.42 21.07
N TYR A 92 -6.03 9.88 19.93
CA TYR A 92 -6.60 10.98 19.15
C TYR A 92 -7.56 10.50 18.05
N LYS A 93 -7.59 9.19 17.75
CA LYS A 93 -8.40 8.57 16.68
C LYS A 93 -9.84 8.21 17.09
N ALA A 94 -10.37 8.77 18.18
CA ALA A 94 -11.48 8.20 18.94
C ALA A 94 -12.70 7.64 18.15
N VAL A 95 -13.06 6.41 18.56
CA VAL A 95 -14.30 5.64 18.40
C VAL A 95 -14.79 5.41 16.97
N SER A 96 -14.46 4.24 16.45
CA SER A 96 -15.08 3.61 15.29
C SER A 96 -16.60 3.41 15.48
N ILE A 97 -17.40 4.44 15.20
CA ILE A 97 -18.72 4.21 14.60
C ILE A 97 -18.45 3.78 13.15
N SER A 98 -18.36 2.47 13.01
CA SER A 98 -18.23 1.76 11.75
C SER A 98 -19.61 1.59 11.14
N THR A 99 -19.91 2.29 10.05
CA THR A 99 -20.67 1.73 8.93
C THR A 99 -20.55 2.64 7.72
N GLU A 100 -19.79 2.22 6.72
CA GLU A 100 -20.31 2.01 5.36
C GLU A 100 -19.24 1.35 4.48
N PRO A 101 -19.56 0.23 3.78
CA PRO A 101 -18.63 -0.40 2.86
C PRO A 101 -18.61 0.32 1.51
N SER A 102 -17.40 0.56 1.00
CA SER A 102 -17.15 1.09 -0.34
C SER A 102 -17.52 0.07 -1.41
N VAL A 103 -18.49 0.41 -2.25
CA VAL A 103 -18.92 -0.38 -3.42
C VAL A 103 -17.83 -0.37 -4.49
N GLN A 104 -17.32 -1.56 -4.84
CA GLN A 104 -16.38 -1.77 -5.93
C GLN A 104 -17.12 -1.65 -7.28
N ARG A 105 -16.57 -0.85 -8.21
CA ARG A 105 -17.07 -0.74 -9.59
C ARG A 105 -16.53 -1.91 -10.43
N GLU A 106 -17.43 -2.73 -10.95
CA GLU A 106 -17.13 -3.77 -11.94
C GLU A 106 -16.76 -3.18 -13.31
N SER A 107 -15.71 -3.73 -13.92
CA SER A 107 -15.35 -3.48 -15.32
C SER A 107 -15.91 -4.58 -16.23
N LYS A 108 -16.61 -4.13 -17.28
CA LYS A 108 -17.35 -4.92 -18.29
C LYS A 108 -16.61 -6.10 -18.91
N GLN A 109 -17.36 -7.21 -19.03
CA GLN A 109 -17.08 -8.38 -19.87
C GLN A 109 -17.02 -8.05 -21.38
N LYS A 110 -16.17 -8.75 -22.13
CA LYS A 110 -16.31 -8.94 -23.59
C LYS A 110 -16.42 -10.43 -23.91
N ARG A 111 -17.45 -10.79 -24.67
CA ARG A 111 -17.79 -12.13 -25.15
C ARG A 111 -16.93 -12.57 -26.35
N PRO A 112 -16.86 -13.89 -26.63
CA PRO A 112 -15.86 -14.50 -27.52
C PRO A 112 -16.32 -14.48 -28.99
N ASN A 113 -15.39 -14.68 -29.92
CA ASN A 113 -15.73 -14.93 -31.33
C ASN A 113 -15.06 -16.22 -31.83
N TRP A 114 -15.84 -16.96 -32.61
CA TRP A 114 -15.74 -18.37 -33.01
C TRP A 114 -14.62 -18.65 -34.05
N ALA A 115 -14.13 -19.91 -34.06
CA ALA A 115 -13.06 -20.54 -34.88
C ALA A 115 -13.37 -20.62 -36.42
N PRO A 116 -12.65 -21.35 -37.33
CA PRO A 116 -11.46 -22.25 -37.19
C PRO A 116 -10.43 -22.23 -38.38
N SER A 117 -9.31 -22.98 -38.27
CA SER A 117 -8.86 -24.00 -39.28
C SER A 117 -7.56 -24.71 -38.88
N LEU A 118 -7.51 -26.03 -39.09
CA LEU A 118 -6.32 -26.88 -39.07
C LEU A 118 -5.71 -26.93 -40.49
N PRO A 119 -4.41 -27.24 -40.64
CA PRO A 119 -4.11 -28.61 -41.03
C PRO A 119 -2.88 -29.25 -40.36
N ASN A 120 -3.07 -30.51 -39.96
CA ASN A 120 -2.24 -31.69 -40.20
C ASN A 120 -0.74 -31.49 -40.48
N THR A 121 0.13 -32.00 -39.59
CA THR A 121 1.10 -33.03 -39.98
C THR A 121 1.39 -33.97 -38.80
N SER A 122 1.39 -35.26 -39.12
CA SER A 122 1.89 -36.37 -38.34
C SER A 122 3.39 -36.23 -38.05
N HIS A 123 3.80 -36.27 -36.78
CA HIS A 123 5.11 -36.79 -36.40
C HIS A 123 4.99 -37.60 -35.10
N HIS A 124 5.24 -38.88 -35.28
CA HIS A 124 5.32 -39.95 -34.31
C HIS A 124 6.62 -39.85 -33.49
N LEU A 125 6.60 -40.55 -32.36
CA LEU A 125 7.60 -40.72 -31.30
C LEU A 125 7.31 -39.85 -30.07
N ASP A 126 6.92 -40.55 -29.00
CA ASP A 126 6.82 -40.04 -27.64
C ASP A 126 8.13 -39.35 -27.22
N ALA A 127 8.19 -38.04 -27.43
CA ALA A 127 9.16 -37.21 -26.76
C ALA A 127 8.61 -36.94 -25.36
N VAL A 128 9.28 -37.46 -24.33
CA VAL A 128 9.14 -36.92 -22.98
C VAL A 128 9.33 -35.40 -23.12
N PRO A 129 8.36 -34.55 -22.71
CA PRO A 129 8.47 -33.12 -22.93
C PRO A 129 9.74 -32.62 -22.22
N CYS A 130 10.74 -32.25 -23.01
CA CYS A 130 11.91 -31.55 -22.51
C CYS A 130 11.40 -30.24 -21.89
N SER A 131 11.78 -29.94 -20.65
CA SER A 131 11.39 -28.71 -19.96
C SER A 131 11.66 -27.50 -20.87
N THR A 132 10.61 -26.88 -21.41
CA THR A 132 10.74 -25.73 -22.30
C THR A 132 11.46 -24.61 -21.55
N SER A 133 12.51 -24.05 -22.14
CA SER A 133 13.28 -22.97 -21.50
C SER A 133 12.41 -21.73 -21.28
N ILE A 134 12.47 -21.18 -20.07
CA ILE A 134 11.75 -19.95 -19.70
C ILE A 134 12.55 -18.75 -20.22
N ALA A 135 11.98 -18.02 -21.18
CA ALA A 135 12.59 -16.78 -21.69
C ALA A 135 12.06 -15.57 -20.93
N ARG A 136 12.96 -14.79 -20.30
CA ARG A 136 12.62 -13.59 -19.51
C ARG A 136 12.55 -12.29 -20.33
N ASN A 137 12.42 -12.36 -21.65
CA ASN A 137 12.43 -11.18 -22.51
C ASN A 137 11.02 -10.68 -22.80
N ARG A 138 10.78 -9.38 -22.53
CA ARG A 138 9.50 -8.71 -22.81
C ARG A 138 9.15 -8.78 -24.29
N ILE A 139 8.01 -9.37 -24.62
CA ILE A 139 7.50 -9.46 -26.00
C ILE A 139 7.16 -8.04 -26.45
N GLY A 140 8.01 -7.46 -27.30
CA GLY A 140 7.66 -6.23 -28.02
C GLY A 140 6.44 -6.44 -28.91
N HIS A 141 5.76 -5.36 -29.31
CA HIS A 141 4.51 -5.38 -30.10
C HIS A 141 4.54 -6.07 -31.47
N LYS A 142 5.67 -6.67 -31.88
CA LYS A 142 5.80 -7.40 -33.13
C LYS A 142 5.57 -8.89 -32.86
N ARG A 143 4.50 -9.45 -33.43
CA ARG A 143 4.21 -10.89 -33.37
C ARG A 143 5.27 -11.66 -34.14
N VAL A 144 6.33 -12.08 -33.48
CA VAL A 144 7.26 -13.08 -34.00
C VAL A 144 6.68 -14.45 -33.68
N ARG A 145 6.52 -15.31 -34.69
CA ARG A 145 6.12 -16.71 -34.52
C ARG A 145 7.28 -17.46 -33.86
N THR A 146 7.36 -17.37 -32.54
CA THR A 146 8.29 -18.13 -31.71
C THR A 146 7.57 -19.32 -31.11
N PHE A 147 8.30 -20.42 -30.87
CA PHE A 147 7.84 -21.58 -30.11
C PHE A 147 7.21 -21.13 -28.77
N PRO A 148 6.36 -21.94 -28.10
CA PRO A 148 5.67 -21.54 -26.87
C PRO A 148 6.69 -21.24 -25.75
N LEU A 149 7.17 -20.00 -25.70
CA LEU A 149 8.00 -19.51 -24.61
C LEU A 149 7.04 -19.34 -23.43
N LEU A 150 7.22 -20.16 -22.40
CA LEU A 150 6.55 -19.97 -21.13
C LEU A 150 7.04 -18.63 -20.58
N TYR A 151 6.15 -17.66 -20.61
CA TYR A 151 6.42 -16.33 -20.12
C TYR A 151 6.18 -16.33 -18.61
N ASP A 152 7.18 -15.90 -17.85
CA ASP A 152 7.08 -15.78 -16.41
C ASP A 152 6.44 -14.43 -16.08
N ASP A 153 5.11 -14.43 -15.97
CA ASP A 153 4.28 -13.27 -15.60
C ASP A 153 4.15 -13.11 -14.07
N LEU A 154 4.96 -13.81 -13.25
CA LEU A 154 4.92 -13.66 -11.80
C LEU A 154 5.43 -12.29 -11.37
N ASP A 155 4.70 -11.63 -10.47
CA ASP A 155 5.14 -10.37 -9.87
C ASP A 155 6.39 -10.60 -9.00
N SER A 156 7.52 -10.02 -9.41
CA SER A 156 8.79 -10.12 -8.70
C SER A 156 8.69 -9.70 -7.23
N SER A 157 7.79 -8.75 -6.91
CA SER A 157 7.59 -8.26 -5.54
C SER A 157 6.99 -9.36 -4.66
N LEU A 158 6.00 -10.08 -5.16
CA LEU A 158 5.36 -11.19 -4.45
C LEU A 158 6.32 -12.36 -4.27
N VAL A 159 7.14 -12.67 -5.28
CA VAL A 159 8.18 -13.71 -5.17
C VAL A 159 9.18 -13.36 -4.08
N HIS A 160 9.64 -12.10 -4.04
CA HIS A 160 10.56 -11.63 -3.03
C HIS A 160 9.94 -11.66 -1.62
N GLU A 161 8.73 -11.12 -1.46
CA GLU A 161 8.01 -11.14 -0.18
C GLU A 161 7.79 -12.58 0.32
N ASN A 162 7.40 -13.51 -0.55
CA ASN A 162 7.22 -14.91 -0.20
C ASN A 162 8.54 -15.55 0.26
N SER A 163 9.65 -15.28 -0.44
CA SER A 163 10.98 -15.80 -0.07
C SER A 163 11.53 -15.27 1.26
N LEU A 164 11.00 -14.15 1.76
CA LEU A 164 11.37 -13.60 3.07
C LEU A 164 10.60 -14.27 4.22
N GLN A 165 9.56 -15.04 3.94
CA GLN A 165 8.81 -15.76 4.96
C GLN A 165 9.67 -16.89 5.54
N GLN A 166 9.51 -17.15 6.84
CA GLN A 166 10.21 -18.25 7.49
C GLN A 166 9.68 -19.58 6.97
N GLU A 167 10.56 -20.51 6.63
CA GLU A 167 10.15 -21.86 6.22
C GLU A 167 9.63 -22.66 7.43
N VAL A 168 8.39 -23.14 7.34
CA VAL A 168 7.76 -24.01 8.35
C VAL A 168 7.31 -25.28 7.68
N LEU A 169 8.23 -26.22 7.59
CA LEU A 169 8.03 -27.52 6.95
C LEU A 169 7.15 -28.44 7.78
N ILE A 170 6.03 -28.89 7.21
CA ILE A 170 5.13 -29.87 7.80
C ILE A 170 5.09 -31.16 6.97
N PRO A 171 5.07 -32.34 7.60
CA PRO A 171 4.95 -33.60 6.88
C PRO A 171 3.52 -33.82 6.39
N ILE A 172 3.38 -34.22 5.12
CA ILE A 172 2.11 -34.54 4.47
C ILE A 172 2.17 -35.99 3.99
N ARG A 173 1.10 -36.74 4.25
CA ARG A 173 0.91 -38.12 3.76
C ARG A 173 -0.41 -38.21 3.01
N LEU A 174 -0.35 -38.68 1.78
CA LEU A 174 -1.52 -38.99 0.96
C LEU A 174 -1.72 -40.50 0.94
N ASP A 175 -2.95 -40.95 1.19
CA ASP A 175 -3.39 -42.34 1.02
C ASP A 175 -4.84 -42.28 0.51
N MET A 176 -4.98 -42.09 -0.80
CA MET A 176 -6.26 -41.89 -1.46
C MET A 176 -6.51 -43.02 -2.45
N GLU A 177 -7.77 -43.44 -2.57
CA GLU A 177 -8.23 -44.39 -3.57
C GLU A 177 -9.51 -43.85 -4.23
N ILE A 178 -9.47 -43.60 -5.53
CA ILE A 178 -10.59 -43.08 -6.32
C ILE A 178 -10.70 -43.92 -7.59
N ASP A 179 -11.88 -44.48 -7.86
CA ASP A 179 -12.16 -45.33 -9.03
C ASP A 179 -11.11 -46.44 -9.23
N GLY A 180 -10.68 -47.07 -8.12
CA GLY A 180 -9.66 -48.12 -8.10
C GLY A 180 -8.22 -47.65 -8.30
N HIS A 181 -7.98 -46.35 -8.52
CA HIS A 181 -6.65 -45.77 -8.61
C HIS A 181 -6.16 -45.33 -7.24
N LYS A 182 -4.99 -45.83 -6.83
CA LYS A 182 -4.37 -45.56 -5.53
C LYS A 182 -3.28 -44.51 -5.67
N LEU A 183 -3.40 -43.40 -4.94
CA LEU A 183 -2.35 -42.41 -4.77
C LEU A 183 -1.83 -42.46 -3.33
N ARG A 184 -0.62 -42.99 -3.17
CA ARG A 184 0.10 -43.07 -1.90
C ARG A 184 1.38 -42.29 -1.99
N ASP A 185 1.51 -41.26 -1.16
CA ASP A 185 2.68 -40.38 -1.17
C ASP A 185 3.03 -39.87 0.23
N THR A 186 4.28 -39.47 0.43
CA THR A 186 4.76 -38.84 1.66
C THR A 186 5.80 -37.79 1.31
N PHE A 187 5.49 -36.53 1.59
CA PHE A 187 6.36 -35.39 1.29
C PHE A 187 6.28 -34.35 2.41
N THR A 188 7.10 -33.31 2.30
CA THR A 188 7.13 -32.19 3.23
C THR A 188 6.71 -30.93 2.50
N TRP A 189 5.89 -30.09 3.13
CA TRP A 189 5.36 -28.87 2.52
C TRP A 189 5.60 -27.67 3.44
N ASN A 190 6.02 -26.54 2.87
CA ASN A 190 6.13 -25.29 3.63
C ASN A 190 4.72 -24.73 3.89
N LYS A 191 4.36 -24.57 5.17
CA LYS A 191 3.06 -24.06 5.60
C LYS A 191 2.79 -22.62 5.16
N ASN A 192 3.84 -21.80 5.11
CA ASN A 192 3.77 -20.36 4.82
C ASN A 192 3.87 -20.13 3.31
#